data_AF-A0A140L9A2-F1
#
_entry.id   AF-A0A140L9A2-F1
#
_cell.length_a   1.000
_cell.length_b   1.000
_cell.length_c   1.000
_cell.angle_alpha   90.00
_cell.angle_beta   90.00
_cell.angle_gamma   90.00
#
_symmetry.space_group_name_H-M   'P 1'
#
loop_
_entity.id
_entity.type
_entity.pdbx_description
1 polymer ?
#
loop_
_entity_poly.entity_id
_entity_poly.type
_entity_poly.pdbx_seq_one_letter_code
_entity_poly.pdbx_strand_id
1 'polypeptide(L)' 'MKQETLKEKLEKEKEKLNKLVSEALNKGAPLTEDEAIIEQNRKVDDLVVKLQREKENLRKKQEER' A
#
# COMPACT_ATOMS: atom_id res chain seq x y z
N MET A 1 -19.27 8.07 11.97
CA MET A 1 -18.55 7.47 10.82
C MET A 1 -17.08 7.39 11.20
N LYS A 2 -16.49 6.19 11.33
CA LYS A 2 -15.04 6.09 11.59
C LYS A 2 -14.31 6.53 10.33
N GLN A 3 -13.48 7.57 10.42
CA GLN A 3 -12.52 7.86 9.37
C GLN A 3 -11.57 6.67 9.28
N GLU A 4 -11.56 5.97 8.15
CA GLU A 4 -10.54 4.95 7.90
C GLU A 4 -9.17 5.61 7.98
N THR A 5 -8.34 5.10 8.88
CA THR A 5 -6.95 5.53 9.00
C THR A 5 -6.19 5.16 7.71
N LEU A 6 -5.14 5.91 7.39
CA LEU A 6 -4.26 5.57 6.25
C LEU A 6 -3.71 4.13 6.36
N LYS A 7 -3.59 3.62 7.60
CA LYS A 7 -3.18 2.26 7.91
C LYS A 7 -4.23 1.22 7.50
N GLU A 8 -5.50 1.43 7.83
CA GLU A 8 -6.61 0.55 7.42
C GLU A 8 -6.78 0.54 5.90
N LYS A 9 -6.63 1.70 5.23
CA LYS A 9 -6.65 1.77 3.76
C LYS A 9 -5.50 0.99 3.15
N LEU A 10 -4.28 1.13 3.68
CA LEU A 10 -3.12 0.37 3.23
C LEU A 10 -3.34 -1.14 3.39
N GLU A 11 -3.94 -1.57 4.50
CA GLU A 11 -4.21 -2.98 4.76
C GLU A 11 -5.21 -3.57 3.76
N LYS A 12 -6.28 -2.84 3.44
CA LYS A 12 -7.25 -3.24 2.40
C LYS A 12 -6.62 -3.34 1.01
N GLU A 13 -5.81 -2.35 0.62
CA GLU A 13 -5.14 -2.35 -0.69
C GLU A 13 -4.08 -3.46 -0.78
N LYS A 14 -3.38 -3.76 0.33
CA LYS A 14 -2.48 -4.93 0.41
C LYS A 14 -3.23 -6.25 0.30
N GLU A 15 -4.39 -6.39 0.93
CA GLU A 15 -5.19 -7.60 0.84
C GLU A 15 -5.67 -7.86 -0.60
N LYS A 16 -6.09 -6.80 -1.31
CA LYS A 16 -6.42 -6.88 -2.74
C LYS A 16 -5.22 -7.29 -3.59
N LEU A 17 -4.05 -6.66 -3.35
CA LEU A 17 -2.82 -7.02 -4.07
C LEU A 17 -2.45 -8.49 -3.84
N ASN A 18 -2.55 -8.98 -2.61
CA ASN A 18 -2.27 -10.38 -2.29
C ASN A 18 -3.20 -11.35 -3.02
N LYS A 19 -4.49 -11.04 -3.17
CA LYS A 19 -5.43 -11.86 -3.93
C LYS A 19 -5.04 -11.92 -5.41
N LEU A 20 -4.76 -10.77 -6.03
CA LEU A 20 -4.32 -10.70 -7.43
C LEU A 20 -3.01 -11.46 -7.67
N VAL A 21 -2.03 -11.27 -6.78
CA VAL A 21 -0.75 -12.00 -6.84
C VAL A 21 -0.96 -13.49 -6.68
N SER A 22 -1.81 -13.93 -5.73
CA SER A 22 -2.09 -15.35 -5.52
C SER A 22 -2.77 -15.99 -6.73
N GLU A 23 -3.73 -15.29 -7.35
CA GLU A 23 -4.38 -15.74 -8.59
C GLU A 23 -3.41 -15.82 -9.76
N ALA A 24 -2.55 -14.81 -9.94
CA ALA A 24 -1.54 -14.81 -10.99
C ALA A 24 -0.50 -15.92 -10.78
N LEU A 25 -0.03 -16.12 -9.55
CA LEU A 25 0.88 -17.22 -9.21
C LEU A 25 0.25 -18.59 -9.46
N ASN A 26 -1.02 -18.79 -9.08
CA ASN A 26 -1.75 -20.03 -9.36
C ASN A 26 -1.90 -20.29 -10.86
N LYS A 27 -2.02 -19.24 -11.68
CA LYS A 27 -2.06 -19.33 -13.15
C LYS A 27 -0.68 -19.43 -13.80
N GLY A 28 0.41 -19.32 -13.03
CA GLY A 28 1.77 -19.24 -13.55
C GLY A 28 2.04 -17.97 -14.37
N ALA A 29 1.25 -16.91 -14.15
CA ALA A 29 1.34 -15.67 -14.89
C ALA A 29 2.44 -14.75 -14.31
N PRO A 30 3.20 -14.02 -15.16
CA PRO A 30 4.19 -13.07 -14.69
C PRO A 30 3.51 -11.86 -14.02
N LEU A 31 3.78 -11.67 -12.73
CA LEU A 31 3.25 -10.54 -11.93
C LEU A 31 3.66 -9.17 -12.48
N THR A 32 4.76 -9.12 -13.23
CA THR A 32 5.35 -7.90 -13.80
C THR A 32 4.74 -7.51 -15.14
N GLU A 33 3.89 -8.37 -15.73
CA GLU A 33 3.18 -8.09 -16.98
C GLU A 33 1.68 -7.86 -16.74
N ASP A 34 1.20 -8.18 -15.54
CA ASP A 34 -0.19 -7.97 -15.15
C ASP A 34 -0.42 -6.50 -14.75
N GLU A 35 -1.06 -5.76 -15.65
CA GLU A 35 -1.40 -4.34 -15.45
C GLU A 35 -2.23 -4.12 -14.18
N ALA A 36 -3.11 -5.05 -13.80
CA ALA A 36 -3.92 -4.90 -12.60
C ALA A 36 -3.06 -5.01 -11.33
N ILE A 37 -2.08 -5.91 -11.33
CA ILE A 37 -1.09 -6.03 -10.25
C ILE A 37 -0.21 -4.79 -10.19
N ILE A 38 0.26 -4.29 -11.33
CA ILE A 38 1.09 -3.07 -11.40
C ILE A 38 0.32 -1.86 -10.88
N GLU A 39 -0.92 -1.66 -11.32
CA GLU A 39 -1.75 -0.53 -10.88
C GLU A 39 -2.04 -0.61 -9.38
N GLN A 40 -2.37 -1.81 -8.89
CA GLN A 40 -2.62 -2.04 -7.47
C GLN A 40 -1.36 -1.85 -6.63
N ASN A 41 -0.18 -2.22 -7.15
CA ASN A 41 1.10 -2.01 -6.50
C ASN A 41 1.41 -0.50 -6.35
N ARG A 42 1.20 0.30 -7.41
CA ARG A 42 1.35 1.76 -7.35
C ARG A 42 0.46 2.40 -6.26
N LYS A 43 -0.78 1.92 -6.10
CA LYS A 43 -1.69 2.41 -5.04
C LYS A 43 -1.15 2.11 -3.63
N VAL A 44 -0.57 0.92 -3.44
CA VAL A 44 0.06 0.53 -2.17
C VAL A 44 1.30 1.40 -1.91
N ASP A 45 2.15 1.61 -2.91
CA ASP A 45 3.35 2.45 -2.80
C ASP A 45 3.02 3.89 -2.42
N ASP A 46 2.02 4.50 -3.07
CA ASP A 46 1.56 5.86 -2.75
C ASP A 46 1.11 5.99 -1.29
N LEU A 47 0.41 4.98 -0.77
CA LEU A 47 -0.04 4.96 0.62
C LEU A 47 1.12 4.79 1.61
N VAL A 48 2.11 3.95 1.26
CA VAL A 48 3.32 3.79 2.07
C VAL A 48 4.13 5.08 2.13
N VAL A 49 4.32 5.76 1.00
CA VAL A 49 5.04 7.05 0.94
C VAL A 49 4.34 8.10 1.80
N LYS A 50 2.99 8.18 1.73
CA LYS A 50 2.22 9.10 2.59
C LYS A 50 2.42 8.79 4.08
N LEU A 51 2.35 7.53 4.48
CA LEU A 51 2.57 7.12 5.87
C LEU A 51 4.00 7.39 6.35
N GLN A 52 5.00 7.18 5.49
CA GLN A 52 6.40 7.48 5.82
C GLN A 52 6.61 8.99 6.03
N ARG A 53 6.08 9.83 5.14
CA ARG A 53 6.13 11.29 5.27
C ARG A 53 5.44 11.78 6.54
N GLU A 54 4.27 11.22 6.87
CA GLU A 54 3.55 11.56 8.10
C GLU A 54 4.38 11.19 9.34
N LYS A 55 4.99 9.99 9.35
CA LYS A 55 5.87 9.55 10.44
C LYS A 55 7.12 10.42 10.58
N GLU A 56 7.73 10.82 9.47
CA GLU A 56 8.89 11.72 9.47
C GLU A 56 8.55 13.11 10.02
N ASN A 57 7.41 13.67 9.61
CA ASN A 57 6.93 14.96 10.11
C ASN A 57 6.61 14.92 11.62
N LEU A 58 6.05 13.82 12.10
CA LEU A 58 5.82 13.61 13.54
C LEU A 58 7.14 13.53 14.31
N ARG A 59 8.17 12.87 13.75
CA ARG A 59 9.48 12.76 14.39
C ARG A 59 10.17 14.12 14.50
N LYS A 60 10.17 14.91 13.43
CA LYS A 60 10.75 16.29 13.43
C LYS A 60 10.09 17.18 14.49
N LYS A 61 8.76 17.13 14.62
CA LYS A 61 8.02 17.88 15.66
C LYS A 61 8.34 17.45 17.09
N GLN A 62 8.84 16.23 17.31
CA GLN A 62 9.25 15.75 18.63
C GLN A 62 10.71 16.12 18.94
N GLU A 63 11.57 16.27 17.93
CA GLU A 63 12.97 16.69 18.09
C GLU A 63 13.11 18.22 18.31
N GLU A 64 12.10 19.02 17.93
CA GLU A 64 12.07 20.48 18.12
C GLU A 64 11.48 20.96 19.47
N ARG A 65 11.02 20.06 20.34
CA ARG A 65 10.46 20.36 21.68
C ARG A 65 11.44 20.01 22.79
#